data_AF-Q5R0V4-F1
#
_entry.id   AF-Q5R0V4-F1
#
_cell.length_a   1.000
_cell.length_b   1.000
_cell.length_c   1.000
_cell.angle_alpha   90.00
_cell.angle_beta   90.00
_cell.angle_gamma   90.00
#
_symmetry.space_group_name_H-M   'P 1'
#
loop_
_entity.id
_entity.type
_entity.pdbx_description
1 polymer ?
#
loop_
_entity_poly.entity_id
_entity_poly.type
_entity_poly.pdbx_seq_one_letter_code
_entity_poly.pdbx_strand_id
1 'polypeptide(L)'
;MSSFERLEEIKTEKYYRKLQKKDVDGRIANNNRYLINQEDQLGFDSIDGEINLKFRERRFVAEIIITAKELTSDSLSVVSKLAGEPQYKKYEVNESKAGIFCDIFSSCDEIQIRLKDETLIESITIYYYEESDFSGILSDISDIREVISEINNKKEKHNELIKDNDILLRQIEELETHVAEVRGEVKTFEIERERAEERFNKLLDQTQTKNEIIQKQNAELSRLDKSVKGKNLELKSLNREIGNYNDTVKGYRSHSRNINYFYYFAIIVCLILLWCSVDVIIEQALSFSGKEFDDLDDALNFLVAKFPVTAAMVTVSFVLLSLAKYCINIINNINNQSLELTKFSVLAKHVVDQTNDEASKDFSVEEINKQKAMVIGELMAEKWKSEFSLQTSKKAQKDDSSPET
;
A
#
# COMPACT_ATOMS: atom_id res chain seq x y z
N MET A 1 -32.82 67.02 -12.73
CA MET A 1 -33.88 67.01 -13.74
C MET A 1 -34.15 65.56 -14.13
N SER A 2 -35.22 64.96 -13.61
CA SER A 2 -35.58 63.58 -13.96
C SER A 2 -35.94 63.51 -15.45
N SER A 3 -35.77 62.35 -16.09
CA SER A 3 -36.19 62.14 -17.47
C SER A 3 -37.68 62.44 -17.69
N PHE A 4 -38.47 62.41 -16.60
CA PHE A 4 -39.88 62.76 -16.55
C PHE A 4 -40.11 64.28 -16.64
N GLU A 5 -39.33 65.09 -15.90
CA GLU A 5 -39.41 66.56 -15.94
C GLU A 5 -39.04 67.11 -17.32
N ARG A 6 -38.05 66.51 -18.02
CA ARG A 6 -37.72 66.85 -19.41
C ARG A 6 -38.80 66.46 -20.40
N LEU A 7 -39.52 65.36 -20.15
CA LEU A 7 -40.63 64.91 -21.01
C LEU A 7 -41.87 65.77 -20.82
N GLU A 8 -42.16 66.24 -19.60
CA GLU A 8 -43.21 67.22 -19.36
C GLU A 8 -42.90 68.55 -20.02
N GLU A 9 -41.68 69.08 -19.87
CA GLU A 9 -41.30 70.37 -20.48
C GLU A 9 -41.35 70.33 -22.03
N ILE A 10 -40.89 69.24 -22.65
CA ILE A 10 -40.98 69.03 -24.11
C ILE A 10 -42.43 68.83 -24.56
N LYS A 11 -43.30 68.22 -23.72
CA LYS A 11 -44.73 68.07 -24.02
C LYS A 11 -45.43 69.41 -23.98
N THR A 12 -45.21 70.24 -22.96
CA THR A 12 -45.83 71.56 -22.84
C THR A 12 -45.38 72.47 -24.00
N GLU A 13 -44.08 72.46 -24.36
CA GLU A 13 -43.55 73.28 -25.46
C GLU A 13 -44.06 72.84 -26.85
N LYS A 14 -44.17 71.52 -27.12
CA LYS A 14 -44.80 71.00 -28.35
C LYS A 14 -46.31 71.27 -28.39
N TYR A 15 -46.98 71.28 -27.24
CA TYR A 15 -48.40 71.57 -27.10
C TYR A 15 -48.70 73.04 -27.47
N TYR A 16 -47.90 73.99 -26.95
CA TYR A 16 -47.99 75.41 -27.32
C TYR A 16 -47.76 75.66 -28.83
N ARG A 17 -46.79 74.97 -29.45
CA ARG A 17 -46.54 75.11 -30.89
C ARG A 17 -47.59 74.46 -31.79
N LYS A 18 -48.37 73.47 -31.30
CA LYS A 18 -49.48 72.85 -32.05
C LYS A 18 -50.77 73.67 -31.97
N LEU A 19 -51.07 74.27 -30.82
CA LEU A 19 -52.21 75.18 -30.66
C LEU A 19 -52.04 76.49 -31.45
N GLN A 20 -50.80 76.99 -31.59
CA GLN A 20 -50.52 78.14 -32.47
C GLN A 20 -50.52 77.81 -33.97
N LYS A 21 -50.41 76.53 -34.37
CA LYS A 21 -50.29 76.11 -35.78
C LYS A 21 -51.56 75.54 -36.40
N LYS A 22 -52.53 75.12 -35.60
CA LYS A 22 -53.88 74.85 -36.09
C LYS A 22 -54.69 76.11 -35.84
N ASP A 23 -55.21 76.71 -36.90
CA ASP A 23 -56.48 77.45 -36.87
C ASP A 23 -57.53 76.46 -36.33
N VAL A 24 -57.57 76.26 -35.02
CA VAL A 24 -58.65 75.55 -34.37
C VAL A 24 -59.75 76.58 -34.27
N ASP A 25 -60.80 76.42 -35.08
CA ASP A 25 -62.00 77.24 -35.10
C ASP A 25 -62.62 77.29 -33.70
N GLY A 26 -62.11 78.21 -32.86
CA GLY A 26 -62.68 78.50 -31.56
C GLY A 26 -64.11 78.96 -31.78
N ARG A 27 -65.08 78.26 -31.20
CA ARG A 27 -66.47 78.70 -31.27
C ARG A 27 -66.61 80.00 -30.47
N ILE A 28 -67.05 81.07 -31.15
CA ILE A 28 -67.23 82.40 -30.59
C ILE A 28 -68.67 82.51 -30.08
N ALA A 29 -68.86 82.55 -28.76
CA ALA A 29 -70.14 82.98 -28.19
C ALA A 29 -70.13 84.50 -28.03
N ASN A 30 -70.77 85.26 -28.93
CA ASN A 30 -70.73 86.72 -28.94
C ASN A 30 -72.06 87.29 -28.41
N ASN A 31 -72.05 87.95 -27.26
CA ASN A 31 -73.27 88.48 -26.64
C ASN A 31 -73.38 90.01 -26.80
N ASN A 32 -73.80 90.49 -27.98
CA ASN A 32 -74.12 91.90 -28.19
C ASN A 32 -75.51 92.21 -27.64
N ARG A 33 -75.60 92.85 -26.46
CA ARG A 33 -76.84 93.34 -25.80
C ARG A 33 -78.09 92.47 -26.05
N TYR A 34 -78.21 91.39 -25.27
CA TYR A 34 -79.41 90.55 -25.15
C TYR A 34 -79.98 90.00 -26.46
N LEU A 35 -79.24 89.09 -27.09
CA LEU A 35 -79.82 88.07 -27.97
C LEU A 35 -78.94 86.83 -27.95
N ILE A 36 -79.46 85.76 -27.34
CA ILE A 36 -78.96 84.40 -27.46
C ILE A 36 -79.04 84.05 -28.95
N ASN A 37 -77.88 83.99 -29.60
CA ASN A 37 -77.76 83.44 -30.93
C ASN A 37 -76.46 82.67 -31.04
N GLN A 38 -76.44 81.50 -30.39
CA GLN A 38 -76.12 80.21 -30.98
C GLN A 38 -76.19 79.13 -29.88
N GLU A 39 -77.25 78.33 -29.95
CA GLU A 39 -77.42 76.97 -29.37
C GLU A 39 -77.13 76.76 -27.87
N ASP A 40 -78.19 76.85 -27.06
CA ASP A 40 -78.60 75.95 -25.96
C ASP A 40 -77.62 75.50 -24.84
N GLN A 41 -76.41 76.03 -24.72
CA GLN A 41 -75.40 75.43 -23.80
C GLN A 41 -74.79 76.36 -22.74
N LEU A 42 -75.11 77.65 -22.75
CA LEU A 42 -74.75 78.59 -21.69
C LEU A 42 -76.01 79.12 -20.98
N GLY A 43 -76.08 78.91 -19.67
CA GLY A 43 -76.99 79.66 -18.79
C GLY A 43 -76.39 81.02 -18.47
N PHE A 44 -77.20 82.07 -18.63
CA PHE A 44 -76.83 83.44 -18.31
C PHE A 44 -77.78 83.96 -17.24
N ASP A 45 -77.26 84.30 -16.07
CA ASP A 45 -78.01 84.97 -15.02
C ASP A 45 -77.25 86.24 -14.59
N SER A 46 -77.93 87.39 -14.58
CA SER A 46 -77.43 88.64 -13.99
C SER A 46 -78.21 88.93 -12.71
N ILE A 47 -77.49 89.06 -11.59
CA ILE A 47 -78.05 89.39 -10.28
C ILE A 47 -77.13 90.42 -9.63
N ASP A 48 -77.64 91.62 -9.33
CA ASP A 48 -76.94 92.67 -8.57
C ASP A 48 -75.54 93.06 -9.11
N GLY A 49 -75.38 93.13 -10.44
CA GLY A 49 -74.08 93.48 -11.06
C GLY A 49 -73.14 92.29 -11.27
N GLU A 50 -73.56 91.07 -10.93
CA GLU A 50 -72.82 89.85 -11.21
C GLU A 50 -73.39 89.11 -12.42
N ILE A 51 -72.53 88.87 -13.40
CA ILE A 51 -72.81 88.01 -14.56
C ILE A 51 -72.32 86.61 -14.26
N ASN A 52 -73.25 85.67 -14.12
CA ASN A 52 -72.96 84.25 -14.00
C ASN A 52 -73.12 83.55 -15.35
N LEU A 53 -72.05 82.91 -15.80
CA LEU A 53 -71.98 82.12 -17.03
C LEU A 53 -71.82 80.66 -16.63
N LYS A 54 -72.89 79.88 -16.80
CA LYS A 54 -72.90 78.47 -16.44
C LYS A 54 -72.88 77.61 -17.69
N PHE A 55 -71.91 76.70 -17.78
CA PHE A 55 -71.87 75.73 -18.87
C PHE A 55 -72.74 74.53 -18.49
N ARG A 56 -73.46 73.96 -19.47
CA ARG A 56 -74.21 72.71 -19.24
C ARG A 56 -73.29 71.52 -18.94
N GLU A 57 -72.09 71.52 -19.51
CA GLU A 57 -71.08 70.49 -19.39
C GLU A 57 -69.72 71.13 -19.12
N ARG A 58 -68.79 70.38 -18.53
CA ARG A 58 -67.45 70.86 -18.20
C ARG A 58 -66.71 71.27 -19.48
N ARG A 59 -66.38 72.55 -19.62
CA ARG A 59 -65.66 73.08 -20.79
C ARG A 59 -64.26 73.53 -20.40
N PHE A 60 -63.30 73.39 -21.32
CA PHE A 60 -61.99 74.02 -21.15
C PHE A 60 -62.06 75.43 -21.71
N VAL A 61 -62.01 76.43 -20.83
CA VAL A 61 -62.13 77.84 -21.21
C VAL A 61 -60.73 78.40 -21.36
N ALA A 62 -60.39 78.79 -22.58
CA ALA A 62 -59.07 79.33 -22.87
C ALA A 62 -59.03 80.83 -22.60
N GLU A 63 -60.02 81.56 -23.12
CA GLU A 63 -59.99 83.01 -23.16
C GLU A 63 -61.39 83.59 -22.94
N ILE A 64 -61.46 84.67 -22.17
CA ILE A 64 -62.65 85.53 -22.06
C ILE A 64 -62.27 86.95 -22.44
N ILE A 65 -62.99 87.50 -23.41
CA ILE A 65 -62.91 88.89 -23.83
C ILE A 65 -64.17 89.63 -23.40
N ILE A 66 -64.00 90.75 -22.70
CA ILE A 66 -65.11 91.64 -22.32
C ILE A 66 -64.88 93.00 -22.98
N THR A 67 -65.86 93.51 -23.73
CA THR A 67 -65.82 94.84 -24.38
C THR A 67 -66.84 95.78 -23.73
N ALA A 68 -66.44 97.00 -23.36
CA ALA A 68 -67.32 98.00 -22.76
C ALA A 68 -67.06 99.43 -23.27
N LYS A 69 -68.07 100.30 -23.12
CA LYS A 69 -68.07 101.71 -23.59
C LYS A 69 -67.08 102.61 -22.83
N GLU A 70 -66.97 102.45 -21.53
CA GLU A 70 -65.96 103.13 -20.70
C GLU A 70 -65.54 102.16 -19.58
N LEU A 71 -64.26 101.80 -19.49
CA LEU A 71 -63.73 100.98 -18.41
C LEU A 71 -62.63 101.72 -17.67
N THR A 72 -62.89 102.04 -16.40
CA THR A 72 -61.81 102.33 -15.44
C THR A 72 -61.30 101.00 -14.86
N SER A 73 -60.01 100.92 -14.51
CA SER A 73 -59.38 99.68 -13.97
C SER A 73 -60.12 99.12 -12.75
N ASP A 74 -60.85 99.99 -12.05
CA ASP A 74 -61.49 99.68 -10.78
C ASP A 74 -62.93 99.17 -10.94
N SER A 75 -63.43 99.03 -12.18
CA SER A 75 -64.84 98.68 -12.45
C SER A 75 -65.11 97.17 -12.60
N LEU A 76 -64.07 96.32 -12.66
CA LEU A 76 -64.20 94.92 -13.05
C LEU A 76 -63.45 93.97 -12.08
N SER A 77 -64.11 92.91 -11.64
CA SER A 77 -63.49 91.80 -10.90
C SER A 77 -64.01 90.47 -11.43
N VAL A 78 -63.17 89.67 -12.10
CA VAL A 78 -63.56 88.31 -12.50
C VAL A 78 -63.31 87.40 -11.30
N VAL A 79 -64.37 86.82 -10.75
CA VAL A 79 -64.27 85.84 -9.66
C VAL A 79 -64.57 84.49 -10.27
N SER A 80 -63.58 83.88 -10.89
CA SER A 80 -63.74 82.49 -11.30
C SER A 80 -63.50 81.58 -10.09
N LYS A 81 -64.36 80.57 -9.88
CA LYS A 81 -64.08 79.47 -8.94
C LYS A 81 -63.05 78.50 -9.53
N LEU A 82 -61.94 79.03 -10.03
CA LEU A 82 -60.92 78.26 -10.74
C LEU A 82 -59.63 78.22 -9.95
N ALA A 83 -58.92 77.09 -10.10
CA ALA A 83 -57.57 76.95 -9.59
C ALA A 83 -56.62 77.76 -10.49
N GLY A 84 -56.24 78.96 -10.06
CA GLY A 84 -55.26 79.82 -10.72
C GLY A 84 -55.64 81.30 -10.63
N GLU A 85 -54.66 82.19 -10.40
CA GLU A 85 -54.90 83.62 -10.48
C GLU A 85 -55.08 84.03 -11.95
N PRO A 86 -56.26 84.57 -12.34
CA PRO A 86 -56.46 85.05 -13.70
C PRO A 86 -55.46 86.16 -14.05
N GLN A 87 -54.80 86.05 -15.20
CA GLN A 87 -53.96 87.12 -15.72
C GLN A 87 -54.82 88.10 -16.52
N TYR A 88 -54.83 89.36 -16.07
CA TYR A 88 -55.58 90.43 -16.71
C TYR A 88 -54.68 91.24 -17.63
N LYS A 89 -55.09 91.42 -18.89
CA LYS A 89 -54.52 92.44 -19.77
C LYS A 89 -55.62 93.37 -20.27
N LYS A 90 -55.45 94.67 -20.01
CA LYS A 90 -56.31 95.71 -20.60
C LYS A 90 -55.76 96.06 -21.98
N TYR A 91 -56.65 96.16 -22.96
CA TYR A 91 -56.29 96.65 -24.30
C TYR A 91 -57.32 97.66 -24.79
N GLU A 92 -56.87 98.66 -25.53
CA GLU A 92 -57.76 99.59 -26.22
C GLU A 92 -58.30 98.92 -27.48
N VAL A 93 -59.63 98.92 -27.63
CA VAL A 93 -60.27 98.35 -28.82
C VAL A 93 -60.35 99.41 -29.92
N ASN A 94 -60.64 100.68 -29.56
CA ASN A 94 -60.63 101.91 -30.38
C ASN A 94 -60.73 103.15 -29.45
N GLU A 95 -60.63 104.39 -29.98
CA GLU A 95 -60.61 105.68 -29.22
C GLU A 95 -61.77 105.91 -28.22
N SER A 96 -62.80 105.05 -28.21
CA SER A 96 -63.99 105.13 -27.36
C SER A 96 -64.41 103.78 -26.74
N LYS A 97 -63.55 102.75 -26.77
CA LYS A 97 -63.87 101.40 -26.24
C LYS A 97 -62.66 100.74 -25.59
N ALA A 98 -62.89 100.09 -24.45
CA ALA A 98 -61.88 99.33 -23.73
C ALA A 98 -62.26 97.84 -23.67
N GLY A 99 -61.25 96.98 -23.82
CA GLY A 99 -61.36 95.53 -23.74
C GLY A 99 -60.59 94.99 -22.54
N ILE A 100 -61.14 93.97 -21.88
CA ILE A 100 -60.42 93.18 -20.88
C ILE A 100 -60.25 91.76 -21.41
N PHE A 101 -59.00 91.31 -21.39
CA PHE A 101 -58.57 90.00 -21.78
C PHE A 101 -58.24 89.20 -20.51
N CYS A 102 -58.83 88.01 -20.38
CA CYS A 102 -58.59 87.10 -19.29
C CYS A 102 -58.24 85.70 -19.82
N ASP A 103 -57.02 85.26 -19.54
CA ASP A 103 -56.56 83.89 -19.79
C ASP A 103 -56.96 83.02 -18.59
N ILE A 104 -57.76 81.99 -18.83
CA ILE A 104 -58.36 81.19 -17.75
C ILE A 104 -57.89 79.71 -17.76
N PHE A 105 -57.39 79.20 -18.89
CA PHE A 105 -56.73 77.88 -19.06
C PHE A 105 -57.15 76.77 -18.08
N SER A 106 -58.44 76.57 -17.88
CA SER A 106 -58.95 75.63 -16.89
C SER A 106 -60.27 75.04 -17.29
N SER A 107 -60.51 73.81 -16.83
CA SER A 107 -61.81 73.15 -16.97
C SER A 107 -62.77 73.72 -15.94
N CYS A 108 -63.89 74.31 -16.37
CA CYS A 108 -64.93 74.80 -15.46
C CYS A 108 -66.32 74.34 -15.87
N ASP A 109 -67.16 74.18 -14.86
CA ASP A 109 -68.61 74.02 -15.03
C ASP A 109 -69.31 75.39 -14.96
N GLU A 110 -68.68 76.38 -14.34
CA GLU A 110 -69.25 77.71 -14.06
C GLU A 110 -68.15 78.78 -14.03
N ILE A 111 -68.42 79.94 -14.64
CA ILE A 111 -67.61 81.16 -14.55
C ILE A 111 -68.50 82.30 -14.05
N GLN A 112 -68.01 83.00 -13.03
CA GLN A 112 -68.68 84.17 -12.45
C GLN A 112 -67.85 85.43 -12.72
N ILE A 113 -68.48 86.43 -13.33
CA ILE A 113 -67.88 87.71 -13.72
C ILE A 113 -68.61 88.81 -12.94
N ARG A 114 -67.95 89.47 -12.00
CA ARG A 114 -68.56 90.54 -11.19
C ARG A 114 -68.18 91.92 -11.74
N LEU A 115 -69.18 92.76 -11.97
CA LEU A 115 -69.04 94.08 -12.60
C LEU A 115 -69.68 95.15 -11.72
N LYS A 116 -69.03 96.31 -11.61
CA LYS A 116 -69.60 97.42 -10.82
C LYS A 116 -70.77 98.11 -11.53
N ASP A 117 -70.81 98.07 -12.86
CA ASP A 117 -71.89 98.65 -13.67
C ASP A 117 -72.07 97.85 -14.97
N GLU A 118 -73.17 97.12 -15.07
CA GLU A 118 -73.49 96.27 -16.22
C GLU A 118 -73.93 97.07 -17.46
N THR A 119 -74.36 98.33 -17.29
CA THR A 119 -74.91 99.13 -18.40
C THR A 119 -73.84 99.54 -19.43
N LEU A 120 -72.57 99.42 -19.04
CA LEU A 120 -71.39 99.77 -19.83
C LEU A 120 -70.93 98.65 -20.77
N ILE A 121 -71.35 97.41 -20.54
CA ILE A 121 -70.92 96.25 -21.33
C ILE A 121 -71.58 96.28 -22.71
N GLU A 122 -70.76 96.07 -23.73
CA GLU A 122 -71.25 95.85 -25.09
C GLU A 122 -71.30 94.37 -25.44
N SER A 123 -70.21 93.63 -25.13
CA SER A 123 -70.14 92.20 -25.39
C SER A 123 -69.22 91.44 -24.45
N ILE A 124 -69.54 90.15 -24.28
CA ILE A 124 -68.67 89.14 -23.70
C ILE A 124 -68.48 88.06 -24.77
N THR A 125 -67.23 87.71 -25.04
CA THR A 125 -66.84 86.60 -25.91
C THR A 125 -66.06 85.57 -25.10
N ILE A 126 -66.46 84.31 -25.17
CA ILE A 126 -65.74 83.20 -24.53
C ILE A 126 -65.25 82.24 -25.62
N TYR A 127 -63.96 81.93 -25.57
CA TYR A 127 -63.37 80.84 -26.35
C TYR A 127 -63.21 79.61 -25.46
N TYR A 128 -63.92 78.55 -25.81
CA TYR A 128 -63.88 77.28 -25.10
C TYR A 128 -63.70 76.11 -26.06
N TYR A 129 -63.17 75.00 -25.54
CA TYR A 129 -62.98 73.75 -26.27
C TYR A 129 -63.83 72.63 -25.65
N GLU A 130 -64.30 71.71 -26.49
CA GLU A 130 -65.06 70.54 -26.05
C GLU A 130 -64.11 69.45 -25.54
N GLU A 131 -64.51 68.67 -24.54
CA GLU A 131 -63.68 67.55 -24.06
C GLU A 131 -63.44 66.51 -25.18
N SER A 132 -64.39 66.38 -26.12
CA SER A 132 -64.27 65.56 -27.33
C SER A 132 -63.09 65.98 -28.22
N ASP A 133 -62.70 67.26 -28.21
CA ASP A 133 -61.55 67.77 -28.98
C ASP A 133 -60.22 67.23 -28.43
N PHE A 134 -60.21 66.73 -27.20
CA PHE A 134 -59.04 66.14 -26.52
C PHE A 134 -59.05 64.61 -26.49
N SER A 135 -60.14 63.96 -26.94
CA SER A 135 -60.32 62.49 -26.89
C SER A 135 -59.16 61.71 -27.52
N GLY A 136 -58.67 62.12 -28.69
CA GLY A 136 -57.53 61.47 -29.36
C GLY A 136 -56.22 61.61 -28.58
N ILE A 137 -56.01 62.76 -27.92
CA ILE A 137 -54.82 63.01 -27.09
C ILE A 137 -54.88 62.18 -25.81
N LEU A 138 -56.06 62.06 -25.20
CA LEU A 138 -56.27 61.21 -24.02
C LEU A 138 -56.04 59.73 -24.35
N SER A 139 -56.44 59.28 -25.55
CA SER A 139 -56.13 57.94 -26.05
C SER A 139 -54.62 57.74 -26.21
N ASP A 140 -53.92 58.65 -26.89
CA ASP A 140 -52.46 58.58 -27.05
C ASP A 140 -51.72 58.55 -25.69
N ILE A 141 -52.22 59.30 -24.69
CA ILE A 141 -51.66 59.30 -23.33
C ILE A 141 -51.86 57.94 -22.65
N SER A 142 -53.01 57.30 -22.86
CA SER A 142 -53.30 55.96 -22.35
C SER A 142 -52.35 54.93 -22.96
N ASP A 143 -52.19 54.93 -24.29
CA ASP A 143 -51.29 54.01 -25.01
C ASP A 143 -49.83 54.20 -24.58
N ILE A 144 -49.38 55.46 -24.40
CA ILE A 144 -48.05 55.77 -23.88
C ILE A 144 -47.88 55.23 -22.45
N ARG A 145 -48.91 55.33 -21.61
CA ARG A 145 -48.86 54.81 -20.23
C ARG A 145 -48.74 53.28 -20.24
N GLU A 146 -49.45 52.60 -21.13
CA GLU A 146 -49.35 51.15 -21.31
C GLU A 146 -47.94 50.74 -21.76
N VAL A 147 -47.37 51.40 -22.77
CA VAL A 147 -46.00 51.15 -23.22
C VAL A 147 -44.96 51.39 -22.12
N ILE A 148 -45.13 52.44 -21.31
CA ILE A 148 -44.25 52.70 -20.16
C ILE A 148 -44.35 51.56 -19.13
N SER A 149 -45.56 51.06 -18.86
CA SER A 149 -45.76 49.92 -17.98
C SER A 149 -45.06 48.66 -18.50
N GLU A 150 -45.18 48.38 -19.81
CA GLU A 150 -44.47 47.25 -20.42
C GLU A 150 -42.94 47.40 -20.35
N ILE A 151 -42.42 48.60 -20.61
CA ILE A 151 -40.97 48.88 -20.54
C ILE A 151 -40.47 48.66 -19.12
N ASN A 152 -41.20 49.13 -18.11
CA ASN A 152 -40.83 48.93 -16.72
C ASN A 152 -40.84 47.44 -16.35
N ASN A 153 -41.87 46.69 -16.74
CA ASN A 153 -41.93 45.24 -16.51
C ASN A 153 -40.76 44.50 -17.21
N LYS A 154 -40.45 44.86 -18.46
CA LYS A 154 -39.29 44.29 -19.19
C LYS A 154 -37.97 44.65 -18.54
N LYS A 155 -37.84 45.87 -18.01
CA LYS A 155 -36.63 46.33 -17.29
C LYS A 155 -36.44 45.58 -15.98
N GLU A 156 -37.51 45.36 -15.21
CA GLU A 156 -37.45 44.55 -13.99
C GLU A 156 -37.02 43.12 -14.30
N LYS A 157 -37.64 42.48 -15.29
CA LYS A 157 -37.25 41.14 -15.74
C LYS A 157 -35.80 41.09 -16.24
N HIS A 158 -35.33 42.12 -16.93
CA HIS A 158 -33.94 42.20 -17.37
C HIS A 158 -32.96 42.31 -16.19
N ASN A 159 -33.31 43.10 -15.17
CA ASN A 159 -32.51 43.22 -13.95
C ASN A 159 -32.47 41.90 -13.16
N GLU A 160 -33.55 41.13 -13.14
CA GLU A 160 -33.57 39.78 -12.57
C GLU A 160 -32.63 38.83 -13.33
N LEU A 161 -32.71 38.82 -14.67
CA LEU A 161 -31.82 38.00 -15.49
C LEU A 161 -30.33 38.37 -15.32
N ILE A 162 -30.01 39.65 -15.11
CA ILE A 162 -28.63 40.08 -14.80
C ILE A 162 -28.17 39.46 -13.47
N LYS A 163 -29.02 39.50 -12.44
CA LYS A 163 -28.69 38.90 -11.13
C LYS A 163 -28.49 37.39 -11.25
N ASP A 164 -29.35 36.70 -11.99
CA ASP A 164 -29.23 35.26 -12.21
C ASP A 164 -27.94 34.92 -12.96
N ASN A 165 -27.56 35.73 -13.95
CA ASN A 165 -26.30 35.56 -14.67
C ASN A 165 -25.09 35.75 -13.76
N ASP A 166 -25.10 36.76 -12.89
CA ASP A 166 -24.03 36.97 -11.90
C ASP A 166 -23.91 35.78 -10.92
N ILE A 167 -25.03 35.17 -10.52
CA ILE A 167 -25.05 33.97 -9.68
C ILE A 167 -24.45 32.78 -10.44
N LEU A 168 -24.85 32.57 -11.69
CA LEU A 168 -24.32 31.50 -12.53
C LEU A 168 -22.82 31.64 -12.79
N LEU A 169 -22.33 32.87 -13.01
CA LEU A 169 -20.90 33.13 -13.18
C LEU A 169 -20.10 32.75 -11.93
N ARG A 170 -20.60 33.08 -10.72
CA ARG A 170 -19.95 32.65 -9.47
C ARG A 170 -19.95 31.12 -9.32
N GLN A 171 -21.04 30.46 -9.67
CA GLN A 171 -21.11 28.99 -9.64
C GLN A 171 -20.12 28.35 -10.62
N ILE A 172 -19.90 28.96 -11.79
CA ILE A 172 -18.88 28.51 -12.74
C ILE A 172 -17.49 28.65 -12.14
N GLU A 173 -17.16 29.79 -11.53
CA GLU A 173 -15.85 30.00 -10.88
C GLU A 173 -15.60 29.01 -9.72
N GLU A 174 -16.62 28.73 -8.90
CA GLU A 174 -16.55 27.73 -7.84
C GLU A 174 -16.31 26.32 -8.40
N LEU A 175 -17.04 25.93 -9.45
CA LEU A 175 -16.87 24.64 -10.12
C LEU A 175 -15.49 24.51 -10.79
N GLU A 176 -14.98 25.55 -11.44
CA GLU A 176 -13.65 25.56 -12.02
C GLU A 176 -12.56 25.37 -10.95
N THR A 177 -12.74 25.99 -9.79
CA THR A 177 -11.86 25.81 -8.62
C THR A 177 -11.90 24.37 -8.12
N HIS A 178 -13.08 23.79 -7.94
CA HIS A 178 -13.24 22.39 -7.52
C HIS A 178 -12.62 21.41 -8.54
N VAL A 179 -12.77 21.68 -9.84
CA VAL A 179 -12.14 20.86 -10.89
C VAL A 179 -10.62 20.93 -10.81
N ALA A 180 -10.05 22.12 -10.51
CA ALA A 180 -8.62 22.27 -10.33
C ALA A 180 -8.10 21.51 -9.10
N GLU A 181 -8.84 21.57 -7.97
CA GLU A 181 -8.53 20.83 -6.74
C GLU A 181 -8.55 19.32 -6.96
N VAL A 182 -9.64 18.79 -7.53
CA VAL A 182 -9.78 17.36 -7.83
C VAL A 182 -8.69 16.88 -8.80
N ARG A 183 -8.32 17.68 -9.80
CA ARG A 183 -7.18 17.36 -10.68
C ARG A 183 -5.85 17.33 -9.93
N GLY A 184 -5.69 18.17 -8.91
CA GLY A 184 -4.55 18.13 -8.00
C GLY A 184 -4.48 16.82 -7.23
N GLU A 185 -5.60 16.42 -6.61
CA GLU A 185 -5.72 15.18 -5.84
C GLU A 185 -5.48 13.93 -6.69
N VAL A 186 -6.01 13.90 -7.92
CA VAL A 186 -5.76 12.78 -8.86
C VAL A 186 -4.27 12.61 -9.13
N LYS A 187 -3.53 13.72 -9.36
CA LYS A 187 -2.08 13.66 -9.56
C LYS A 187 -1.34 13.16 -8.32
N THR A 188 -1.78 13.55 -7.12
CA THR A 188 -1.16 13.04 -5.89
C THR A 188 -1.40 11.54 -5.72
N PHE A 189 -2.61 11.05 -6.01
CA PHE A 189 -2.91 9.63 -5.97
C PHE A 189 -2.16 8.82 -7.03
N GLU A 190 -1.92 9.37 -8.23
CA GLU A 190 -1.08 8.74 -9.25
C GLU A 190 0.36 8.56 -8.75
N ILE A 191 0.95 9.59 -8.15
CA ILE A 191 2.30 9.52 -7.56
C ILE A 191 2.36 8.49 -6.41
N GLU A 192 1.33 8.46 -5.55
CA GLU A 192 1.24 7.47 -4.48
C GLU A 192 1.11 6.05 -5.01
N ARG A 193 0.32 5.84 -6.06
CA ARG A 193 0.17 4.54 -6.74
C ARG A 193 1.51 4.07 -7.30
N GLU A 194 2.23 4.92 -8.02
CA GLU A 194 3.55 4.59 -8.57
C GLU A 194 4.55 4.21 -7.47
N ARG A 195 4.58 4.97 -6.36
CA ARG A 195 5.43 4.65 -5.20
C ARG A 195 5.04 3.32 -4.54
N ALA A 196 3.75 3.02 -4.45
CA ALA A 196 3.26 1.76 -3.90
C ALA A 196 3.64 0.58 -4.81
N GLU A 197 3.53 0.73 -6.13
CA GLU A 197 3.93 -0.26 -7.12
C GLU A 197 5.45 -0.53 -7.08
N GLU A 198 6.27 0.53 -6.98
CA GLU A 198 7.72 0.37 -6.83
C GLU A 198 8.08 -0.38 -5.54
N ARG A 199 7.41 -0.08 -4.42
CA ARG A 199 7.59 -0.81 -3.15
C ARG A 199 7.17 -2.26 -3.27
N PHE A 200 6.05 -2.53 -3.93
CA PHE A 200 5.55 -3.87 -4.15
C PHE A 200 6.54 -4.71 -4.95
N ASN A 201 7.06 -4.17 -6.06
CA ASN A 201 8.05 -4.85 -6.89
C ASN A 201 9.35 -5.13 -6.12
N LYS A 202 9.84 -4.17 -5.32
CA LYS A 202 11.01 -4.41 -4.43
C LYS A 202 10.77 -5.52 -3.43
N LEU A 203 9.58 -5.58 -2.82
CA LEU A 203 9.23 -6.65 -1.87
C LEU A 203 9.08 -8.01 -2.57
N LEU A 204 8.57 -8.02 -3.80
CA LEU A 204 8.47 -9.22 -4.62
C LEU A 204 9.86 -9.79 -4.94
N ASP A 205 10.81 -8.95 -5.38
CA ASP A 205 12.19 -9.34 -5.64
C ASP A 205 12.89 -9.87 -4.38
N GLN A 206 12.69 -9.20 -3.24
CA GLN A 206 13.21 -9.67 -1.95
C GLN A 206 12.63 -11.03 -1.56
N THR A 207 11.35 -11.26 -1.83
CA THR A 207 10.67 -12.54 -1.54
C THR A 207 11.21 -13.66 -2.43
N GLN A 208 11.39 -13.40 -3.73
CA GLN A 208 12.00 -14.35 -4.65
C GLN A 208 13.43 -14.72 -4.23
N THR A 209 14.25 -13.71 -3.94
CA THR A 209 15.63 -13.90 -3.46
C THR A 209 15.68 -14.74 -2.19
N LYS A 210 14.80 -14.45 -1.21
CA LYS A 210 14.71 -15.23 0.02
C LYS A 210 14.27 -16.68 -0.23
N ASN A 211 13.33 -16.90 -1.14
CA ASN A 211 12.91 -18.25 -1.51
C ASN A 211 14.05 -19.06 -2.15
N GLU A 212 14.85 -18.45 -3.01
CA GLU A 212 16.05 -19.09 -3.57
C GLU A 212 17.07 -19.46 -2.48
N ILE A 213 17.29 -18.58 -1.51
CA ILE A 213 18.16 -18.85 -0.35
C ILE A 213 17.63 -20.04 0.46
N ILE A 214 16.32 -20.06 0.75
CA ILE A 214 15.68 -21.17 1.48
C ILE A 214 15.84 -22.50 0.71
N GLN A 215 15.65 -22.49 -0.60
CA GLN A 215 15.85 -23.69 -1.42
C GLN A 215 17.29 -24.19 -1.36
N LYS A 216 18.29 -23.29 -1.44
CA LYS A 216 19.71 -23.64 -1.28
C LYS A 216 20.01 -24.23 0.11
N GLN A 217 19.51 -23.61 1.17
CA GLN A 217 19.68 -24.09 2.54
C GLN A 217 19.02 -25.46 2.77
N ASN A 218 17.84 -25.69 2.21
CA ASN A 218 17.16 -26.99 2.30
C ASN A 218 17.93 -28.09 1.54
N ALA A 219 18.51 -27.77 0.38
CA ALA A 219 19.36 -28.71 -0.34
C ALA A 219 20.64 -29.05 0.46
N GLU A 220 21.24 -28.07 1.11
CA GLU A 220 22.40 -28.25 1.98
C GLU A 220 22.07 -29.09 3.22
N LEU A 221 20.94 -28.81 3.90
CA LEU A 221 20.44 -29.61 5.02
C LEU A 221 20.20 -31.07 4.62
N SER A 222 19.59 -31.32 3.46
CA SER A 222 19.38 -32.67 2.96
C SER A 222 20.70 -33.41 2.68
N ARG A 223 21.70 -32.70 2.14
CA ARG A 223 23.05 -33.24 1.94
C ARG A 223 23.72 -33.56 3.28
N LEU A 224 23.59 -32.68 4.26
CA LEU A 224 24.18 -32.86 5.59
C LEU A 224 23.53 -34.02 6.34
N ASP A 225 22.20 -34.16 6.29
CA ASP A 225 21.47 -35.30 6.88
C ASP A 225 21.93 -36.65 6.27
N LYS A 226 22.10 -36.71 4.95
CA LYS A 226 22.67 -37.89 4.27
C LYS A 226 24.10 -38.18 4.76
N SER A 227 24.92 -37.15 4.91
CA SER A 227 26.30 -37.29 5.42
C SER A 227 26.33 -37.82 6.86
N VAL A 228 25.51 -37.24 7.74
CA VAL A 228 25.38 -37.67 9.14
C VAL A 228 24.89 -39.12 9.23
N LYS A 229 23.88 -39.50 8.43
CA LYS A 229 23.44 -40.90 8.34
C LYS A 229 24.54 -41.83 7.86
N GLY A 230 25.31 -41.42 6.85
CA GLY A 230 26.49 -42.16 6.38
C GLY A 230 27.53 -42.37 7.48
N LYS A 231 27.91 -41.30 8.19
CA LYS A 231 28.88 -41.36 9.30
C LYS A 231 28.38 -42.17 10.49
N ASN A 232 27.08 -42.11 10.80
CA ASN A 232 26.50 -42.95 11.85
C ASN A 232 26.50 -44.45 11.49
N LEU A 233 26.31 -44.79 10.21
CA LEU A 233 26.44 -46.18 9.76
C LEU A 233 27.89 -46.65 9.84
N GLU A 234 28.84 -45.81 9.43
CA GLU A 234 30.29 -46.07 9.53
C GLU A 234 30.74 -46.26 10.99
N LEU A 235 30.26 -45.42 11.91
CA LEU A 235 30.50 -45.59 13.34
C LEU A 235 29.90 -46.88 13.90
N LYS A 236 28.70 -47.27 13.45
CA LYS A 236 28.08 -48.54 13.86
C LYS A 236 28.86 -49.74 13.34
N SER A 237 29.36 -49.70 12.10
CA SER A 237 30.19 -50.78 11.56
C SER A 237 31.52 -50.89 12.30
N LEU A 238 32.22 -49.77 12.52
CA LEU A 238 33.47 -49.77 13.30
C LEU A 238 33.26 -50.32 14.71
N ASN A 239 32.19 -49.91 15.38
CA ASN A 239 31.93 -50.37 16.73
C ASN A 239 31.63 -51.88 16.78
N ARG A 240 31.02 -52.42 15.73
CA ARG A 240 30.80 -53.87 15.59
C ARG A 240 32.12 -54.61 15.33
N GLU A 241 32.99 -54.06 14.49
CA GLU A 241 34.32 -54.62 14.22
C GLU A 241 35.19 -54.63 15.48
N ILE A 242 35.19 -53.56 16.26
CA ILE A 242 35.88 -53.50 17.56
C ILE A 242 35.36 -54.55 18.53
N GLY A 243 34.03 -54.74 18.60
CA GLY A 243 33.41 -55.78 19.43
C GLY A 243 33.88 -57.18 19.03
N ASN A 244 33.79 -57.50 17.74
CA ASN A 244 34.26 -58.78 17.18
C ASN A 244 35.76 -59.00 17.44
N TYR A 245 36.55 -57.94 17.39
CA TYR A 245 37.99 -58.01 17.63
C TYR A 245 38.31 -58.34 19.09
N ASN A 246 37.66 -57.67 20.04
CA ASN A 246 37.84 -57.94 21.47
C ASN A 246 37.44 -59.38 21.84
N ASP A 247 36.34 -59.87 21.24
CA ASP A 247 35.91 -61.27 21.42
C ASP A 247 36.90 -62.26 20.80
N THR A 248 37.50 -61.92 19.65
CA THR A 248 38.54 -62.73 19.01
C THR A 248 39.81 -62.79 19.87
N VAL A 249 40.25 -61.67 20.43
CA VAL A 249 41.43 -61.62 21.33
C VAL A 249 41.17 -62.41 22.62
N LYS A 250 39.99 -62.27 23.23
CA LYS A 250 39.59 -63.07 24.40
C LYS A 250 39.55 -64.56 24.07
N GLY A 251 38.98 -64.92 22.92
CA GLY A 251 38.96 -66.29 22.39
C GLY A 251 40.35 -66.87 22.21
N TYR A 252 41.27 -66.11 21.59
CA TYR A 252 42.65 -66.53 21.36
C TYR A 252 43.40 -66.74 22.69
N ARG A 253 43.22 -65.86 23.67
CA ARG A 253 43.88 -65.97 24.99
C ARG A 253 43.38 -67.18 25.79
N SER A 254 42.08 -67.46 25.73
CA SER A 254 41.46 -68.67 26.30
C SER A 254 42.00 -69.95 25.64
N HIS A 255 42.01 -69.97 24.31
CA HIS A 255 42.45 -71.13 23.53
C HIS A 255 43.94 -71.42 23.69
N SER A 256 44.78 -70.38 23.68
CA SER A 256 46.22 -70.44 23.92
C SER A 256 46.56 -71.03 25.31
N ARG A 257 45.82 -70.64 26.35
CA ARG A 257 46.04 -71.15 27.71
C ARG A 257 45.79 -72.66 27.80
N ASN A 258 44.69 -73.13 27.20
CA ASN A 258 44.33 -74.54 27.20
C ASN A 258 45.30 -75.39 26.37
N ILE A 259 45.75 -74.87 25.22
CA ILE A 259 46.76 -75.53 24.38
C ILE A 259 48.11 -75.63 25.11
N ASN A 260 48.54 -74.56 25.78
CA ASN A 260 49.79 -74.57 26.53
C ASN A 260 49.77 -75.63 27.64
N TYR A 261 48.66 -75.75 28.39
CA TYR A 261 48.53 -76.81 29.41
C TYR A 261 48.65 -78.22 28.82
N PHE A 262 48.06 -78.45 27.65
CA PHE A 262 48.17 -79.74 26.96
C PHE A 262 49.63 -80.07 26.60
N TYR A 263 50.38 -79.12 26.04
CA TYR A 263 51.79 -79.35 25.70
C TYR A 263 52.71 -79.45 26.92
N TYR A 264 52.44 -78.73 28.01
CA TYR A 264 53.16 -78.92 29.28
C TYR A 264 52.96 -80.33 29.84
N PHE A 265 51.72 -80.82 29.81
CA PHE A 265 51.42 -82.19 30.22
C PHE A 265 52.16 -83.22 29.34
N ALA A 266 52.17 -83.02 28.02
CA ALA A 266 52.89 -83.89 27.09
C ALA A 266 54.42 -83.93 27.36
N ILE A 267 55.03 -82.79 27.71
CA ILE A 267 56.46 -82.73 28.09
C ILE A 267 56.71 -83.52 29.38
N ILE A 268 55.85 -83.37 30.39
CA ILE A 268 55.98 -84.12 31.65
C ILE A 268 55.92 -85.62 31.40
N VAL A 269 54.98 -86.08 30.57
CA VAL A 269 54.88 -87.49 30.18
C VAL A 269 56.17 -87.97 29.47
N CYS A 270 56.73 -87.17 28.56
CA CYS A 270 58.00 -87.50 27.90
C CYS A 270 59.17 -87.61 28.88
N LEU A 271 59.24 -86.72 29.89
CA LEU A 271 60.28 -86.76 30.92
C LEU A 271 60.16 -87.99 31.81
N ILE A 272 58.94 -88.40 32.17
CA ILE A 272 58.71 -89.63 32.95
C ILE A 272 59.15 -90.86 32.13
N LEU A 273 58.78 -90.93 30.85
CA LEU A 273 59.20 -92.04 29.98
C LEU A 273 60.72 -92.08 29.78
N LEU A 274 61.36 -90.91 29.68
CA LEU A 274 62.81 -90.81 29.58
C LEU A 274 63.49 -91.28 30.87
N TRP A 275 62.94 -90.90 32.03
CA TRP A 275 63.41 -91.41 33.33
C TRP A 275 63.36 -92.93 33.40
N CYS A 276 62.21 -93.53 33.03
CA CYS A 276 62.07 -94.99 32.97
C CYS A 276 63.06 -95.62 31.97
N SER A 277 63.32 -94.98 30.83
CA SER A 277 64.26 -95.48 29.83
C SER A 277 65.70 -95.50 30.36
N VAL A 278 66.10 -94.44 31.07
CA VAL A 278 67.42 -94.34 31.70
C VAL A 278 67.56 -95.35 32.84
N ASP A 279 66.52 -95.52 33.66
CA ASP A 279 66.51 -96.48 34.77
C ASP A 279 66.76 -97.90 34.27
N VAL A 280 66.06 -98.33 33.20
CA VAL A 280 66.28 -99.63 32.57
C VAL A 280 67.71 -99.78 32.01
N ILE A 281 68.30 -98.71 31.46
CA ILE A 281 69.69 -98.75 30.97
C ILE A 281 70.66 -98.91 32.15
N ILE A 282 70.42 -98.22 33.27
CA ILE A 282 71.25 -98.31 34.48
C ILE A 282 71.13 -99.70 35.11
N GLU A 283 69.91 -100.25 35.24
CA GLU A 283 69.70 -101.62 35.73
C GLU A 283 70.44 -102.65 34.87
N GLN A 284 70.41 -102.49 33.55
CA GLN A 284 71.17 -103.36 32.65
C GLN A 284 72.69 -103.20 32.85
N ALA A 285 73.19 -101.99 33.02
CA ALA A 285 74.61 -101.73 33.29
C ALA A 285 75.05 -102.30 34.65
N LEU A 286 74.23 -102.17 35.69
CA LEU A 286 74.49 -102.75 37.01
C LEU A 286 74.45 -104.29 36.95
N SER A 287 73.52 -104.87 36.21
CA SER A 287 73.46 -106.33 36.00
C SER A 287 74.68 -106.89 35.26
N PHE A 288 75.33 -106.06 34.43
CA PHE A 288 76.59 -106.39 33.78
C PHE A 288 77.77 -106.29 34.76
N SER A 289 77.85 -105.21 35.54
CA SER A 289 78.92 -104.96 36.51
C SER A 289 78.94 -105.97 37.67
N GLY A 290 77.76 -106.47 38.08
CA GLY A 290 77.61 -107.40 39.21
C GLY A 290 77.76 -108.88 38.86
N LYS A 291 77.98 -109.25 37.59
CA LYS A 291 78.22 -110.63 37.18
C LYS A 291 79.71 -110.94 37.13
N GLU A 292 80.13 -111.98 37.82
CA GLU A 292 81.43 -112.61 37.59
C GLU A 292 81.32 -113.45 36.31
N PHE A 293 82.23 -113.22 35.36
CA PHE A 293 82.31 -113.96 34.10
C PHE A 293 83.53 -114.87 34.15
N ASP A 294 83.31 -116.17 33.96
CA ASP A 294 84.38 -117.18 34.00
C ASP A 294 85.29 -117.13 32.76
N ASP A 295 84.75 -116.71 31.60
CA ASP A 295 85.48 -116.58 30.33
C ASP A 295 85.08 -115.31 29.54
N LEU A 296 86.00 -114.84 28.69
CA LEU A 296 85.79 -113.65 27.85
C LEU A 296 84.67 -113.85 26.82
N ASP A 297 84.49 -115.08 26.32
CA ASP A 297 83.42 -115.42 25.38
C ASP A 297 82.03 -115.31 26.01
N ASP A 298 81.88 -115.63 27.29
CA ASP A 298 80.62 -115.50 28.03
C ASP A 298 80.26 -114.02 28.28
N ALA A 299 81.26 -113.19 28.60
CA ALA A 299 81.09 -111.75 28.71
C ALA A 299 80.66 -111.12 27.36
N LEU A 300 81.26 -111.59 26.26
CA LEU A 300 80.98 -111.07 24.91
C LEU A 300 79.60 -111.52 24.41
N ASN A 301 79.21 -112.78 24.64
CA ASN A 301 77.87 -113.28 24.33
C ASN A 301 76.78 -112.55 25.14
N PHE A 302 77.04 -112.25 26.42
CA PHE A 302 76.10 -111.48 27.24
C PHE A 302 75.95 -110.03 26.74
N LEU A 303 77.04 -109.39 26.32
CA LEU A 303 77.02 -108.03 25.76
C LEU A 303 76.26 -107.99 24.43
N VAL A 304 76.52 -108.94 23.52
CA VAL A 304 75.83 -109.04 22.23
C VAL A 304 74.34 -109.33 22.42
N ALA A 305 73.95 -110.13 23.41
CA ALA A 305 72.55 -110.41 23.71
C ALA A 305 71.79 -109.18 24.25
N LYS A 306 72.48 -108.28 24.96
CA LYS A 306 71.88 -107.07 25.56
C LYS A 306 71.95 -105.84 24.65
N PHE A 307 72.90 -105.81 23.71
CA PHE A 307 73.10 -104.68 22.78
C PHE A 307 71.83 -104.23 22.03
N PRO A 308 70.97 -105.12 21.48
CA PRO A 308 69.76 -104.70 20.79
C PRO A 308 68.78 -103.94 21.70
N VAL A 309 68.68 -104.33 22.97
CA VAL A 309 67.78 -103.69 23.94
C VAL A 309 68.31 -102.32 24.32
N THR A 310 69.61 -102.20 24.62
CA THR A 310 70.24 -100.91 24.93
C THR A 310 70.16 -99.95 23.74
N ALA A 311 70.41 -100.42 22.52
CA ALA A 311 70.30 -99.62 21.30
C ALA A 311 68.85 -99.15 21.05
N ALA A 312 67.85 -100.01 21.27
CA ALA A 312 66.44 -99.63 21.20
C ALA A 312 66.09 -98.55 22.24
N MET A 313 66.54 -98.69 23.49
CA MET A 313 66.25 -97.72 24.56
C MET A 313 66.94 -96.36 24.33
N VAL A 314 68.16 -96.35 23.77
CA VAL A 314 68.84 -95.11 23.34
C VAL A 314 68.06 -94.43 22.21
N THR A 315 67.54 -95.19 21.24
CA THR A 315 66.74 -94.67 20.14
C THR A 315 65.42 -94.08 20.64
N VAL A 316 64.72 -94.78 21.56
CA VAL A 316 63.50 -94.28 22.21
C VAL A 316 63.78 -92.98 22.97
N SER A 317 64.88 -92.93 23.72
CA SER A 317 65.27 -91.73 24.46
C SER A 317 65.54 -90.54 23.53
N PHE A 318 66.19 -90.77 22.38
CA PHE A 318 66.43 -89.75 21.37
C PHE A 318 65.13 -89.21 20.74
N VAL A 319 64.18 -90.10 20.45
CA VAL A 319 62.86 -89.71 19.92
C VAL A 319 62.08 -88.90 20.97
N LEU A 320 62.10 -89.31 22.23
CA LEU A 320 61.44 -88.59 23.33
C LEU A 320 62.03 -87.19 23.54
N LEU A 321 63.35 -87.04 23.47
CA LEU A 321 64.01 -85.73 23.53
C LEU A 321 63.64 -84.83 22.34
N SER A 322 63.58 -85.41 21.14
CA SER A 322 63.17 -84.69 19.94
C SER A 322 61.72 -84.21 20.03
N LEU A 323 60.82 -85.05 20.55
CA LEU A 323 59.41 -84.71 20.78
C LEU A 323 59.25 -83.62 21.85
N ALA A 324 60.00 -83.71 22.95
CA ALA A 324 60.01 -82.70 24.00
C ALA A 324 60.51 -81.35 23.46
N LYS A 325 61.59 -81.35 22.66
CA LYS A 325 62.12 -80.14 22.01
C LYS A 325 61.10 -79.52 21.06
N TYR A 326 60.36 -80.34 20.31
CA TYR A 326 59.28 -79.86 19.44
C TYR A 326 58.14 -79.20 20.24
N CYS A 327 57.70 -79.83 21.32
CA CYS A 327 56.67 -79.27 22.20
C CYS A 327 57.11 -77.95 22.85
N ILE A 328 58.35 -77.87 23.33
CA ILE A 328 58.93 -76.63 23.88
C ILE A 328 58.94 -75.51 22.82
N ASN A 329 59.30 -75.84 21.57
CA ASN A 329 59.32 -74.86 20.49
C ASN A 329 57.90 -74.32 20.20
N ILE A 330 56.88 -75.17 20.21
CA ILE A 330 55.48 -74.75 20.06
C ILE A 330 55.06 -73.82 21.20
N ILE A 331 55.34 -74.20 22.46
CA ILE A 331 55.01 -73.37 23.63
C ILE A 331 55.71 -72.00 23.53
N ASN A 332 56.99 -71.97 23.18
CA ASN A 332 57.73 -70.73 23.00
C ASN A 332 57.14 -69.86 21.89
N ASN A 333 56.70 -70.47 20.78
CA ASN A 333 56.04 -69.72 19.71
C ASN A 333 54.70 -69.11 20.18
N ILE A 334 53.87 -69.88 20.88
CA ILE A 334 52.59 -69.40 21.43
C ILE A 334 52.81 -68.29 22.48
N ASN A 335 53.81 -68.44 23.34
CA ASN A 335 54.15 -67.43 24.35
C ASN A 335 54.71 -66.15 23.71
N ASN A 336 55.56 -66.27 22.69
CA ASN A 336 56.07 -65.11 21.95
C ASN A 336 54.93 -64.35 21.26
N GLN A 337 54.00 -65.05 20.61
CA GLN A 337 52.81 -64.42 20.04
C GLN A 337 51.94 -63.72 21.11
N SER A 338 51.74 -64.36 22.27
CA SER A 338 50.98 -63.77 23.37
C SER A 338 51.65 -62.52 23.97
N LEU A 339 52.98 -62.54 24.05
CA LEU A 339 53.78 -61.44 24.55
C LEU A 339 53.81 -60.27 23.57
N GLU A 340 53.87 -60.54 22.26
CA GLU A 340 53.68 -59.53 21.23
C GLU A 340 52.30 -58.88 21.31
N LEU A 341 51.21 -59.66 21.38
CA LEU A 341 49.85 -59.13 21.56
C LEU A 341 49.73 -58.25 22.82
N THR A 342 50.41 -58.63 23.91
CA THR A 342 50.45 -57.83 25.14
C THR A 342 51.22 -56.53 24.96
N LYS A 343 52.37 -56.56 24.27
CA LYS A 343 53.13 -55.36 23.92
C LYS A 343 52.30 -54.40 23.07
N PHE A 344 51.52 -54.90 22.11
CA PHE A 344 50.62 -54.06 21.31
C PHE A 344 49.50 -53.46 22.14
N SER A 345 48.88 -54.23 23.03
CA SER A 345 47.87 -53.70 23.94
C SER A 345 48.42 -52.58 24.82
N VAL A 346 49.66 -52.69 25.30
CA VAL A 346 50.33 -51.64 26.08
C VAL A 346 50.69 -50.43 25.21
N LEU A 347 51.23 -50.65 24.01
CA LEU A 347 51.60 -49.57 23.08
C LEU A 347 50.36 -48.76 22.68
N ALA A 348 49.27 -49.44 22.33
CA ALA A 348 48.02 -48.80 21.98
C ALA A 348 47.37 -48.09 23.18
N LYS A 349 47.50 -48.64 24.41
CA LYS A 349 47.12 -47.91 25.62
C LYS A 349 47.94 -46.62 25.78
N HIS A 350 49.25 -46.66 25.53
CA HIS A 350 50.11 -45.47 25.58
C HIS A 350 49.76 -44.43 24.51
N VAL A 351 49.48 -44.84 23.28
CA VAL A 351 49.05 -43.94 22.20
C VAL A 351 47.74 -43.25 22.59
N VAL A 352 46.82 -43.97 23.24
CA VAL A 352 45.53 -43.42 23.66
C VAL A 352 45.65 -42.54 24.90
N ASP A 353 46.52 -42.89 25.84
CA ASP A 353 46.80 -42.04 27.01
C ASP A 353 47.50 -40.73 26.55
N GLN A 354 48.43 -40.79 25.58
CA GLN A 354 49.07 -39.59 24.99
C GLN A 354 48.11 -38.71 24.17
N THR A 355 47.15 -39.30 23.45
CA THR A 355 46.13 -38.52 22.72
C THR A 355 45.06 -37.95 23.63
N ASN A 356 44.81 -38.55 24.80
CA ASN A 356 43.87 -38.02 25.79
C ASN A 356 44.48 -36.93 26.68
N ASP A 357 45.80 -36.91 26.90
CA ASP A 357 46.44 -35.86 27.72
C ASP A 357 46.30 -34.45 27.11
N GLU A 358 46.09 -34.33 25.78
CA GLU A 358 45.84 -33.04 25.11
C GLU A 358 44.34 -32.70 24.91
N ALA A 359 43.43 -33.67 25.05
CA ALA A 359 41.99 -33.53 24.76
C ALA A 359 41.06 -33.67 25.99
N SER A 360 41.63 -33.79 27.20
CA SER A 360 40.96 -34.25 28.44
C SER A 360 40.10 -33.22 29.18
N LYS A 361 39.25 -32.45 28.47
CA LYS A 361 38.16 -31.71 29.16
C LYS A 361 36.73 -32.09 28.78
N ASP A 362 36.47 -32.75 27.66
CA ASP A 362 35.08 -32.95 27.19
C ASP A 362 34.65 -34.41 26.93
N PHE A 363 35.52 -35.41 27.08
CA PHE A 363 35.15 -36.81 26.79
C PHE A 363 34.72 -37.59 28.05
N SER A 364 33.63 -38.34 27.92
CA SER A 364 33.18 -39.26 28.97
C SER A 364 34.12 -40.47 29.09
N VAL A 365 34.20 -41.06 30.28
CA VAL A 365 35.04 -42.25 30.57
C VAL A 365 34.73 -43.42 29.62
N GLU A 366 33.49 -43.49 29.13
CA GLU A 366 33.04 -44.53 28.19
C GLU A 366 33.57 -44.31 26.77
N GLU A 367 33.64 -43.06 26.30
CA GLU A 367 34.25 -42.70 25.00
C GLU A 367 35.75 -42.90 24.99
N ILE A 368 36.43 -42.59 26.10
CA ILE A 368 37.87 -42.84 26.28
C ILE A 368 38.16 -44.35 26.18
N ASN A 369 37.38 -45.19 26.87
CA ASN A 369 37.56 -46.65 26.82
C ASN A 369 37.25 -47.22 25.43
N LYS A 370 36.32 -46.61 24.70
CA LYS A 370 35.98 -46.99 23.33
C LYS A 370 37.06 -46.61 22.33
N GLN A 371 37.65 -45.41 22.45
CA GLN A 371 38.82 -45.00 21.67
C GLN A 371 40.03 -45.87 21.98
N LYS A 372 40.23 -46.26 23.25
CA LYS A 372 41.26 -47.24 23.63
C LYS A 372 41.09 -48.54 22.85
N ALA A 373 39.88 -49.10 22.85
CA ALA A 373 39.59 -50.32 22.12
C ALA A 373 39.76 -50.16 20.59
N MET A 374 39.43 -48.99 20.03
CA MET A 374 39.57 -48.68 18.61
C MET A 374 41.02 -48.64 18.15
N VAL A 375 41.87 -47.85 18.82
CA VAL A 375 43.29 -47.73 18.47
C VAL A 375 44.02 -49.06 18.70
N ILE A 376 43.65 -49.80 19.75
CA ILE A 376 44.13 -51.17 19.98
C ILE A 376 43.75 -52.09 18.80
N GLY A 377 42.51 -51.99 18.30
CA GLY A 377 42.03 -52.77 17.16
C GLY A 377 42.74 -52.45 15.86
N GLU A 378 42.91 -51.17 15.52
CA GLU A 378 43.59 -50.72 14.30
C GLU A 378 45.07 -51.12 14.26
N LEU A 379 45.82 -50.85 15.34
CA LEU A 379 47.25 -51.20 15.42
C LEU A 379 47.47 -52.71 15.28
N MET A 380 46.57 -53.52 15.85
CA MET A 380 46.69 -54.96 15.71
C MET A 380 46.22 -55.46 14.34
N ALA A 381 45.19 -54.86 13.73
CA ALA A 381 44.76 -55.20 12.37
C ALA A 381 45.82 -54.88 11.32
N GLU A 382 46.50 -53.73 11.43
CA GLU A 382 47.55 -53.30 10.52
C GLU A 382 48.76 -54.23 10.56
N LYS A 383 49.16 -54.70 11.76
CA LYS A 383 50.23 -55.68 11.90
C LYS A 383 49.82 -57.09 11.49
N TRP A 384 48.58 -57.50 11.72
CA TRP A 384 48.10 -58.80 11.24
C TRP A 384 48.11 -58.84 9.71
N LYS A 385 47.74 -57.73 9.06
CA LYS A 385 47.83 -57.55 7.62
C LYS A 385 49.29 -57.57 7.13
N SER A 386 50.21 -56.93 7.85
CA SER A 386 51.64 -56.94 7.50
C SER A 386 52.26 -58.33 7.68
N GLU A 387 51.95 -59.07 8.74
CA GLU A 387 52.42 -60.44 8.96
C GLU A 387 51.83 -61.43 7.96
N PHE A 388 50.54 -61.31 7.60
CA PHE A 388 49.95 -62.10 6.53
C PHE A 388 50.63 -61.83 5.19
N SER A 389 50.89 -60.55 4.85
CA SER A 389 51.59 -60.21 3.61
C SER A 389 53.03 -60.76 3.56
N LEU A 390 53.72 -60.81 4.70
CA LEU A 390 55.06 -61.38 4.84
C LEU A 390 55.06 -62.91 4.74
N GLN A 391 54.04 -63.58 5.28
CA GLN A 391 53.89 -65.03 5.13
C GLN A 391 53.50 -65.42 3.70
N THR A 392 52.63 -64.66 3.03
CA THR A 392 52.31 -64.91 1.61
C THR A 392 53.50 -64.64 0.70
N SER A 393 54.32 -63.63 1.01
CA SER A 393 55.59 -63.36 0.29
C SER A 393 56.61 -64.48 0.50
N LYS A 394 56.82 -64.96 1.73
CA LYS A 394 57.76 -66.06 2.02
C LYS A 394 57.32 -67.40 1.42
N LYS A 395 56.01 -67.63 1.29
CA LYS A 395 55.47 -68.85 0.67
C LYS A 395 55.66 -68.81 -0.86
N ALA A 396 55.37 -67.67 -1.49
CA ALA A 396 55.65 -67.46 -2.92
C ALA A 396 57.14 -67.61 -3.28
N GLN A 397 58.05 -67.12 -2.43
CA GLN A 397 59.49 -67.23 -2.64
C GLN A 397 60.04 -68.66 -2.44
N LYS A 398 59.32 -69.49 -1.68
CA LYS A 398 59.67 -70.90 -1.45
C LYS A 398 59.14 -71.82 -2.57
N ASP A 399 58.03 -71.43 -3.21
CA ASP A 399 57.48 -72.15 -4.35
C ASP A 399 58.25 -71.86 -5.66
N ASP A 400 58.85 -70.66 -5.79
CA ASP A 400 59.76 -70.30 -6.92
C ASP A 400 61.19 -70.86 -6.81
N SER A 401 61.56 -71.46 -5.67
CA SER A 401 62.90 -72.03 -5.43
C SER A 401 62.95 -73.55 -5.36
N SER A 402 61.86 -74.23 -5.77
CA SER A 402 61.87 -75.67 -5.96
C SER A 402 62.68 -75.99 -7.23
N PRO A 403 63.73 -76.84 -7.16
CA PRO A 403 64.53 -77.18 -8.34
C PRO A 403 63.68 -77.99 -9.31
N GLU A 404 63.60 -77.53 -10.55
CA GLU A 404 63.20 -78.36 -11.69
C GLU A 404 64.03 -79.66 -11.63
N THR A 405 63.32 -80.78 -11.50
CA THR A 405 63.88 -82.13 -11.67
C THR A 405 63.40 -82.69 -12.99
#